data_AF-A0A0J1HEZ6-F1
#
_entry.id   AF-A0A0J1HEZ6-F1
#
_cell.length_a   1.000
_cell.length_b   1.000
_cell.length_c   1.000
_cell.angle_alpha   90.00
_cell.angle_beta   90.00
_cell.angle_gamma   90.00
#
_symmetry.space_group_name_H-M   'P 1'
#
loop_
_entity.id
_entity.type
_entity.pdbx_description
1 polymer ?
#
loop_
_entity_poly.entity_id
_entity_poly.type
_entity_poly.pdbx_seq_one_letter_code
_entity_poly.pdbx_strand_id
1 'polypeptide(L)'
;MQNYTEITENTNLRASLPQILNNDKTALSNSSGIAWPTTPPPSDGRTCYRSDQKKLYMYADGGWKMIIDFAKTPLSVQDADAKYAAKSHNHDSAYARKAVDETFAKSVTITTNLTVGGIIYNTSDMKAKTDIRKITGALGKVKQLGGYTYKLKASGQASVGVLAQEVEAVDKHLVFKEEDKLAVNYNGLVAVLIEAVNELAQKVEKLEKGH
;
A
#
# COMPACT_ATOMS: atom_id res chain seq x y z
N MET A 1 -37.97 29.11 22.92
CA MET A 1 -38.25 28.15 24.02
C MET A 1 -38.71 26.89 23.34
N GLN A 2 -38.02 25.77 23.55
CA GLN A 2 -38.40 24.50 22.92
C GLN A 2 -39.47 23.83 23.78
N ASN A 3 -40.64 23.55 23.19
CA ASN A 3 -41.75 22.93 23.90
C ASN A 3 -41.61 21.40 23.79
N TYR A 4 -41.40 20.75 24.93
CA TYR A 4 -41.39 19.29 25.02
C TYR A 4 -42.59 18.83 25.84
N THR A 5 -43.40 17.93 25.26
CA THR A 5 -44.45 17.19 25.97
C THR A 5 -44.23 15.71 25.68
N GLU A 6 -44.12 14.91 26.74
CA GLU A 6 -43.97 13.46 26.63
C GLU A 6 -45.30 12.83 26.17
N ILE A 7 -45.25 12.00 25.13
CA ILE A 7 -46.42 11.27 24.61
C ILE A 7 -46.38 9.88 25.22
N THR A 8 -47.35 9.57 26.08
CA THR A 8 -47.43 8.27 26.76
C THR A 8 -48.04 7.20 25.84
N GLU A 9 -47.73 5.95 26.13
CA GLU A 9 -48.03 4.76 25.32
C GLU A 9 -49.53 4.53 25.04
N ASN A 10 -50.43 5.20 25.78
CA ASN A 10 -51.88 5.08 25.65
C ASN A 10 -52.55 6.21 24.85
N THR A 11 -51.76 7.07 24.19
CA THR A 11 -52.32 8.18 23.40
C THR A 11 -52.74 7.67 22.02
N ASN A 12 -54.00 7.89 21.62
CA ASN A 12 -54.45 7.48 20.29
C ASN A 12 -53.80 8.34 19.18
N LEU A 13 -53.64 7.76 17.97
CA LEU A 13 -52.93 8.39 16.85
C LEU A 13 -53.41 9.81 16.50
N ARG A 14 -54.72 10.10 16.63
CA ARG A 14 -55.28 11.43 16.36
C ARG A 14 -54.93 12.45 17.45
N ALA A 15 -54.86 12.02 18.72
CA ALA A 15 -54.46 12.86 19.85
C ALA A 15 -52.93 13.08 19.90
N SER A 16 -52.14 12.12 19.42
CA SER A 16 -50.68 12.25 19.33
C SER A 16 -50.23 13.21 18.21
N LEU A 17 -51.00 13.37 17.13
CA LEU A 17 -50.63 14.22 15.99
C LEU A 17 -50.30 15.68 16.36
N PRO A 18 -51.17 16.43 17.08
CA PRO A 18 -50.83 17.79 17.51
C PRO A 18 -49.68 17.82 18.53
N GLN A 19 -49.50 16.76 19.32
CA GLN A 19 -48.38 16.66 20.26
C GLN A 19 -47.06 16.43 19.52
N ILE A 20 -47.03 15.62 18.46
CA ILE A 20 -45.85 15.39 17.61
C ILE A 20 -45.51 16.67 16.82
N LEU A 21 -46.51 17.31 16.23
CA LEU A 21 -46.30 18.53 15.43
C LEU A 21 -45.82 19.72 16.30
N ASN A 22 -46.14 19.72 17.59
CA ASN A 22 -45.71 20.74 18.56
C ASN A 22 -44.48 20.30 19.38
N ASN A 23 -43.94 19.10 19.16
CA ASN A 23 -42.77 18.61 19.88
C ASN A 23 -41.51 18.88 19.06
N ASP A 24 -40.68 19.79 19.56
CA ASP A 24 -39.46 20.19 18.89
C ASP A 24 -38.39 19.08 18.83
N LYS A 25 -38.59 17.95 19.53
CA LYS A 25 -37.68 16.79 19.49
C LYS A 25 -37.84 15.90 18.26
N THR A 26 -39.00 15.89 17.58
CA THR A 26 -39.20 15.03 16.39
C THR A 26 -38.61 15.62 15.11
N ALA A 27 -38.28 16.91 15.12
CA ALA A 27 -37.32 17.48 14.19
C ALA A 27 -35.93 17.42 14.86
N LEU A 28 -34.88 17.06 14.13
CA LEU A 28 -33.50 17.34 14.53
C LEU A 28 -33.34 18.86 14.69
N SER A 29 -33.77 19.41 15.82
CA SER A 29 -33.79 20.85 16.05
C SER A 29 -32.36 21.30 16.33
N ASN A 30 -31.69 21.83 15.31
CA ASN A 30 -30.42 22.51 15.49
C ASN A 30 -30.69 23.84 16.22
N SER A 31 -30.21 23.96 17.46
CA SER A 31 -30.28 25.24 18.18
C SER A 31 -29.31 26.23 17.52
N SER A 32 -29.64 27.51 17.37
CA SER A 32 -28.71 28.49 16.80
C SER A 32 -28.70 29.80 17.58
N GLY A 33 -27.54 30.46 17.61
CA GLY A 33 -27.38 31.76 18.25
C GLY A 33 -25.99 32.01 18.81
N ILE A 34 -25.89 32.99 19.70
CA ILE A 34 -24.62 33.46 20.30
C ILE A 34 -24.36 32.90 21.70
N ALA A 35 -25.29 32.09 22.23
CA ALA A 35 -25.21 31.49 23.55
C ALA A 35 -25.58 30.00 23.49
N TRP A 36 -25.11 29.23 24.48
CA TRP A 36 -25.47 27.81 24.58
C TRP A 36 -26.92 27.66 25.02
N PRO A 37 -27.69 26.72 24.45
CA PRO A 37 -29.04 26.45 24.90
C PRO A 37 -29.00 25.80 26.29
N THR A 38 -29.67 26.42 27.25
CA THR A 38 -29.73 25.95 28.66
C THR A 38 -31.07 25.31 29.00
N THR A 39 -32.09 25.52 28.16
CA THR A 39 -33.46 25.03 28.37
C THR A 39 -34.02 24.37 27.09
N PRO A 40 -34.40 23.08 27.15
CA PRO A 40 -34.07 22.11 28.21
C PRO A 40 -32.54 21.99 28.39
N PRO A 41 -32.05 21.37 29.48
CA PRO A 41 -30.63 21.10 29.66
C PRO A 41 -30.04 20.37 28.43
N PRO A 42 -28.78 20.64 28.05
CA PRO A 42 -28.12 19.91 26.98
C PRO A 42 -28.12 18.41 27.23
N SER A 43 -28.35 17.63 26.17
CA SER A 43 -28.31 16.17 26.17
C SER A 43 -27.46 15.70 24.99
N ASP A 44 -26.88 14.51 25.10
CA ASP A 44 -26.02 13.96 24.06
C ASP A 44 -26.73 13.91 22.70
N GLY A 45 -25.99 14.26 21.64
CA GLY A 45 -26.47 14.35 20.26
C GLY A 45 -27.15 15.67 19.91
N ARG A 46 -27.42 16.56 20.87
CA ARG A 46 -28.00 17.88 20.58
C ARG A 46 -27.00 18.75 19.82
N THR A 47 -27.42 19.34 18.70
CA THR A 47 -26.58 20.24 17.91
C THR A 47 -26.88 21.71 18.19
N CYS A 48 -25.83 22.53 18.15
CA CYS A 48 -25.95 23.98 18.25
C CYS A 48 -25.00 24.68 17.27
N TYR A 49 -25.56 25.51 16.38
CA TYR A 49 -24.80 26.41 15.53
C TYR A 49 -24.53 27.75 16.24
N ARG A 50 -23.25 28.00 16.51
CA ARG A 50 -22.74 29.26 17.07
C ARG A 50 -22.57 30.28 15.96
N SER A 51 -23.53 31.19 15.81
CA SER A 51 -23.54 32.19 14.73
C SER A 51 -22.45 33.24 14.89
N ASP A 52 -22.08 33.56 16.12
CA ASP A 52 -20.95 34.43 16.46
C ASP A 52 -19.60 33.82 16.06
N GLN A 53 -19.48 32.50 16.14
CA GLN A 53 -18.24 31.78 15.85
C GLN A 53 -18.21 31.15 14.46
N LYS A 54 -19.34 31.14 13.75
CA LYS A 54 -19.57 30.38 12.51
C LYS A 54 -19.19 28.90 12.65
N LYS A 55 -19.55 28.26 13.76
CA LYS A 55 -19.17 26.86 14.08
C LYS A 55 -20.38 26.03 14.49
N LEU A 56 -20.43 24.77 14.07
CA LEU A 56 -21.39 23.77 14.55
C LEU A 56 -20.77 22.98 15.69
N TYR A 57 -21.54 22.83 16.78
CA TYR A 57 -21.18 22.02 17.94
C TYR A 57 -22.23 20.94 18.16
N MET A 58 -21.81 19.84 18.78
CA MET A 58 -22.68 18.78 19.29
C MET A 58 -22.38 18.56 20.76
N TYR A 59 -23.42 18.45 21.59
CA TYR A 59 -23.26 18.06 22.98
C TYR A 59 -22.97 16.56 23.05
N ALA A 60 -21.86 16.19 23.67
CA ALA A 60 -21.45 14.81 23.88
C ALA A 60 -20.52 14.73 25.10
N ASP A 61 -20.68 13.70 25.93
CA ASP A 61 -19.84 13.43 27.10
C ASP A 61 -19.84 14.62 28.10
N GLY A 62 -21.02 15.23 28.31
CA GLY A 62 -21.18 16.32 29.27
C GLY A 62 -20.68 17.69 28.80
N GLY A 63 -20.34 17.86 27.51
CA GLY A 63 -19.85 19.14 26.98
C GLY A 63 -20.15 19.39 25.51
N TRP A 64 -20.09 20.66 25.08
CA TRP A 64 -20.21 21.06 23.68
C TRP A 64 -18.90 20.83 22.93
N LYS A 65 -18.89 19.90 21.97
CA LYS A 65 -17.75 19.59 21.11
C LYS A 65 -17.94 20.19 19.72
N MET A 66 -16.92 20.90 19.22
CA MET A 66 -16.95 21.47 17.86
C MET A 66 -16.86 20.34 16.84
N ILE A 67 -17.78 20.32 15.87
CA ILE A 67 -17.81 19.32 14.80
C ILE A 67 -17.56 19.92 13.42
N ILE A 68 -17.94 21.18 13.18
CA ILE A 68 -17.70 21.88 11.90
C ILE A 68 -17.32 23.35 12.17
N ASP A 69 -16.33 23.85 11.45
CA ASP A 69 -15.95 25.26 11.43
C ASP A 69 -16.23 25.84 10.03
N PHE A 70 -17.31 26.63 9.90
CA PHE A 70 -17.73 27.22 8.63
C PHE A 70 -16.96 28.50 8.27
N ALA A 71 -16.10 29.01 9.17
CA ALA A 71 -15.15 30.05 8.80
C ALA A 71 -13.93 29.48 8.08
N LYS A 72 -13.71 28.17 8.16
CA LYS A 72 -12.74 27.45 7.35
C LYS A 72 -13.43 26.96 6.09
N THR A 73 -12.83 27.24 4.95
CA THR A 73 -13.18 26.53 3.71
C THR A 73 -13.06 25.02 4.00
N PRO A 74 -14.03 24.19 3.58
CA PRO A 74 -13.75 22.77 3.39
C PRO A 74 -12.45 22.72 2.59
N LEU A 75 -11.45 21.98 3.09
CA LEU A 75 -10.08 21.94 2.56
C LEU A 75 -10.11 22.15 1.05
N SER A 76 -9.34 23.11 0.53
CA SER A 76 -9.29 23.31 -0.92
C SER A 76 -8.93 21.96 -1.57
N VAL A 77 -9.45 21.69 -2.78
CA VAL A 77 -9.11 20.44 -3.49
C VAL A 77 -7.59 20.25 -3.53
N GLN A 78 -6.84 21.34 -3.72
CA GLN A 78 -5.38 21.35 -3.66
C GLN A 78 -4.80 20.94 -2.30
N ASP A 79 -5.37 21.40 -1.18
CA ASP A 79 -4.92 21.01 0.16
C ASP A 79 -5.34 19.58 0.52
N ALA A 80 -6.50 19.14 0.04
CA ALA A 80 -6.97 17.77 0.18
C ALA A 80 -6.09 16.81 -0.63
N ASP A 81 -5.75 17.15 -1.86
CA ASP A 81 -4.82 16.42 -2.71
C ASP A 81 -3.43 16.38 -2.07
N ALA A 82 -2.89 17.51 -1.61
CA ALA A 82 -1.57 17.56 -1.00
C ALA A 82 -1.46 16.73 0.30
N LYS A 83 -2.52 16.67 1.12
CA LYS A 83 -2.50 15.96 2.43
C LYS A 83 -3.00 14.52 2.36
N TYR A 84 -3.86 14.18 1.40
CA TYR A 84 -4.56 12.89 1.36
C TYR A 84 -4.44 12.15 0.01
N ALA A 85 -3.81 12.71 -1.04
CA ALA A 85 -3.62 11.97 -2.31
C ALA A 85 -2.74 10.71 -2.14
N ALA A 86 -1.86 10.66 -1.15
CA ALA A 86 -1.14 9.43 -0.82
C ALA A 86 -2.01 8.37 -0.10
N LYS A 87 -3.28 8.66 0.22
CA LYS A 87 -4.20 7.78 0.97
C LYS A 87 -5.59 7.59 0.34
N SER A 88 -5.79 7.94 -0.94
CA SER A 88 -7.01 7.59 -1.67
C SER A 88 -6.65 6.87 -2.97
N HIS A 89 -6.86 5.56 -3.01
CA HIS A 89 -6.83 4.80 -4.25
C HIS A 89 -8.22 4.87 -4.88
N ASN A 90 -8.34 5.39 -6.11
CA ASN A 90 -9.52 5.14 -6.95
C ASN A 90 -9.22 3.94 -7.86
N HIS A 91 -10.22 3.10 -8.12
CA HIS A 91 -10.09 1.91 -8.97
C HIS A 91 -10.56 2.19 -10.41
N ASP A 92 -10.22 3.35 -10.98
CA ASP A 92 -10.50 3.59 -12.39
C ASP A 92 -9.30 3.19 -13.27
N SER A 93 -9.61 2.67 -14.46
CA SER A 93 -8.61 2.22 -15.44
C SER A 93 -7.80 3.38 -16.05
N ALA A 94 -8.14 4.63 -15.72
CA ALA A 94 -7.44 5.82 -16.19
C ALA A 94 -6.21 6.15 -15.33
N TYR A 95 -6.25 5.84 -14.02
CA TYR A 95 -5.12 6.08 -13.12
C TYR A 95 -3.89 5.21 -13.46
N ALA A 96 -4.09 3.95 -13.87
CA ALA A 96 -3.00 3.04 -14.26
C ALA A 96 -2.30 3.39 -15.59
N ARG A 97 -2.79 4.40 -16.33
CA ARG A 97 -2.24 4.83 -17.63
C ARG A 97 -1.48 6.15 -17.56
N LYS A 98 -1.27 6.72 -16.37
CA LYS A 98 -0.44 7.91 -16.24
C LYS A 98 1.02 7.48 -16.36
N ALA A 99 1.69 7.85 -17.45
CA ALA A 99 3.13 7.78 -17.57
C ALA A 99 3.73 8.77 -16.57
N VAL A 100 3.93 8.31 -15.34
CA VAL A 100 4.63 9.05 -14.29
C VAL A 100 5.93 8.32 -14.02
N ASP A 101 7.03 9.08 -13.96
CA ASP A 101 8.30 8.59 -13.44
C ASP A 101 8.11 8.33 -11.94
N GLU A 102 7.75 7.10 -11.58
CA GLU A 102 7.60 6.69 -10.20
C GLU A 102 8.93 6.19 -9.66
N THR A 103 9.36 6.75 -8.53
CA THR A 103 10.53 6.28 -7.79
C THR A 103 10.07 5.54 -6.54
N PHE A 104 10.35 4.24 -6.48
CA PHE A 104 10.18 3.45 -5.27
C PHE A 104 11.43 3.59 -4.38
N ALA A 105 11.31 4.28 -3.25
CA ALA A 105 12.43 4.49 -2.32
C ALA A 105 12.78 3.24 -1.47
N LYS A 106 12.01 2.16 -1.60
CA LYS A 106 12.16 0.90 -0.86
C LYS A 106 11.95 -0.30 -1.79
N SER A 107 12.11 -1.49 -1.22
CA SER A 107 11.89 -2.77 -1.87
C SER A 107 10.52 -2.85 -2.54
N VAL A 108 10.49 -3.41 -3.76
CA VAL A 108 9.27 -3.74 -4.49
C VAL A 108 9.23 -5.26 -4.66
N THR A 109 8.15 -5.90 -4.21
CA THR A 109 7.91 -7.34 -4.40
C THR A 109 6.83 -7.54 -5.44
N ILE A 110 7.13 -8.27 -6.51
CA ILE A 110 6.19 -8.61 -7.59
C ILE A 110 5.87 -10.10 -7.47
N THR A 111 4.60 -10.43 -7.23
CA THR A 111 4.16 -11.82 -6.99
C THR A 111 3.78 -12.57 -8.27
N THR A 112 3.72 -11.87 -9.40
CA THR A 112 3.38 -12.43 -10.72
C THR A 112 4.48 -12.10 -11.74
N ASN A 113 4.12 -11.60 -12.92
CA ASN A 113 5.04 -11.35 -14.01
C ASN A 113 5.46 -9.87 -14.04
N LEU A 114 6.75 -9.62 -14.25
CA LEU A 114 7.29 -8.31 -14.58
C LEU A 114 7.62 -8.25 -16.07
N THR A 115 6.92 -7.41 -16.82
CA THR A 115 7.24 -7.11 -18.23
C THR A 115 7.85 -5.72 -18.32
N VAL A 116 9.08 -5.63 -18.83
CA VAL A 116 9.80 -4.36 -19.01
C VAL A 116 9.96 -4.09 -20.51
N GLY A 117 9.42 -2.99 -21.00
CA GLY A 117 9.54 -2.59 -22.42
C GLY A 117 10.91 -2.02 -22.80
N GLY A 118 11.74 -1.69 -21.80
CA GLY A 118 13.09 -1.15 -21.97
C GLY A 118 14.18 -2.01 -21.33
N ILE A 119 15.29 -1.37 -20.95
CA ILE A 119 16.47 -2.03 -20.35
C ILE A 119 16.44 -1.86 -18.83
N ILE A 120 16.75 -2.95 -18.11
CA ILE A 120 16.95 -2.91 -16.65
C ILE A 120 18.43 -2.62 -16.35
N TYR A 121 18.70 -1.47 -15.72
CA TYR A 121 20.04 -1.15 -15.20
C TYR A 121 20.14 -1.53 -13.73
N ASN A 122 21.19 -2.26 -13.37
CA ASN A 122 21.51 -2.62 -11.98
C ASN A 122 22.79 -1.89 -11.54
N THR A 123 22.80 -1.30 -10.34
CA THR A 123 23.99 -0.64 -9.80
C THR A 123 25.16 -1.63 -9.70
N SER A 124 26.25 -1.35 -10.42
CA SER A 124 27.40 -2.25 -10.51
C SER A 124 28.75 -1.52 -10.52
N ASP A 125 28.76 -0.21 -10.22
CA ASP A 125 29.97 0.62 -10.16
C ASP A 125 30.97 0.06 -9.12
N MET A 126 32.27 0.10 -9.44
CA MET A 126 33.34 -0.28 -8.53
C MET A 126 33.30 0.51 -7.22
N LYS A 127 32.91 1.79 -7.25
CA LYS A 127 32.76 2.65 -6.05
C LYS A 127 31.65 2.19 -5.12
N ALA A 128 30.67 1.43 -5.63
CA ALA A 128 29.58 0.87 -4.84
C ALA A 128 29.92 -0.51 -4.25
N LYS A 129 31.15 -1.01 -4.44
CA LYS A 129 31.58 -2.36 -4.06
C LYS A 129 32.86 -2.31 -3.23
N THR A 130 32.98 -3.25 -2.30
CA THR A 130 34.18 -3.49 -1.49
C THR A 130 34.46 -5.00 -1.44
N ASP A 131 35.66 -5.38 -0.97
CA ASP A 131 36.09 -6.79 -0.89
C ASP A 131 35.93 -7.59 -2.20
N ILE A 132 36.34 -6.97 -3.32
CA ILE A 132 36.18 -7.54 -4.66
C ILE A 132 37.18 -8.69 -4.84
N ARG A 133 36.65 -9.91 -4.98
CA ARG A 133 37.42 -11.12 -5.31
C ARG A 133 36.90 -11.73 -6.60
N LYS A 134 37.81 -12.21 -7.44
CA LYS A 134 37.46 -12.95 -8.67
C LYS A 134 36.87 -14.31 -8.31
N ILE A 135 35.81 -14.73 -9.01
CA ILE A 135 35.20 -16.05 -8.83
C ILE A 135 36.17 -17.11 -9.39
N THR A 136 36.46 -18.14 -8.60
CA THR A 136 37.32 -19.25 -8.98
C THR A 136 36.56 -20.58 -8.84
N GLY A 137 36.98 -21.58 -9.61
CA GLY A 137 36.31 -22.88 -9.68
C GLY A 137 34.92 -22.79 -10.31
N ALA A 138 34.65 -21.75 -11.10
CA ALA A 138 33.35 -21.43 -11.65
C ALA A 138 32.82 -22.55 -12.57
N LEU A 139 33.70 -23.16 -13.38
CA LEU A 139 33.32 -24.28 -14.23
C LEU A 139 32.91 -25.51 -13.41
N GLY A 140 33.57 -25.76 -12.28
CA GLY A 140 33.22 -26.83 -11.36
C GLY A 140 31.89 -26.59 -10.65
N LYS A 141 31.61 -25.33 -10.30
CA LYS A 141 30.32 -24.89 -9.74
C LYS A 141 29.17 -25.09 -10.73
N VAL A 142 29.31 -24.61 -11.97
CA VAL A 142 28.26 -24.73 -12.99
C VAL A 142 27.97 -26.18 -13.36
N LYS A 143 28.98 -27.07 -13.35
CA LYS A 143 28.79 -28.51 -13.59
C LYS A 143 27.92 -29.22 -12.56
N GLN A 144 27.71 -28.63 -11.39
CA GLN A 144 26.83 -29.17 -10.35
C GLN A 144 25.38 -28.74 -10.54
N LEU A 145 25.11 -27.78 -11.43
CA LEU A 145 23.77 -27.25 -11.68
C LEU A 145 23.11 -27.99 -12.85
N GLY A 146 21.84 -28.37 -12.68
CA GLY A 146 20.99 -28.90 -13.74
C GLY A 146 20.15 -27.82 -14.42
N GLY A 147 19.96 -27.98 -15.74
CA GLY A 147 18.94 -27.27 -16.50
C GLY A 147 17.69 -28.12 -16.61
N TYR A 148 16.54 -27.58 -16.15
CA TYR A 148 15.30 -28.34 -16.03
C TYR A 148 14.17 -27.68 -16.80
N THR A 149 13.34 -28.49 -17.44
CA THR A 149 11.99 -28.10 -17.85
C THR A 149 10.99 -28.58 -16.81
N TYR A 150 10.00 -27.76 -16.48
CA TYR A 150 9.02 -28.05 -15.44
C TYR A 150 7.70 -27.34 -15.71
N LYS A 151 6.68 -27.66 -14.92
CA LYS A 151 5.42 -26.92 -14.89
C LYS A 151 5.28 -26.22 -13.55
N LEU A 152 4.91 -24.95 -13.57
CA LEU A 152 4.62 -24.20 -12.35
C LEU A 152 3.37 -24.80 -11.68
N LYS A 153 3.46 -25.15 -10.40
CA LYS A 153 2.33 -25.74 -9.66
C LYS A 153 1.10 -24.81 -9.63
N ALA A 154 1.32 -23.50 -9.55
CA ALA A 154 0.25 -22.51 -9.44
C ALA A 154 -0.55 -22.31 -10.74
N SER A 155 0.09 -22.39 -11.91
CA SER A 155 -0.54 -22.08 -13.21
C SER A 155 -0.60 -23.26 -14.18
N GLY A 156 0.14 -24.35 -13.92
CA GLY A 156 0.36 -25.45 -14.87
C GLY A 156 1.22 -25.08 -16.07
N GLN A 157 1.70 -23.84 -16.17
CA GLN A 157 2.46 -23.34 -17.31
C GLN A 157 3.82 -24.03 -17.40
N ALA A 158 4.16 -24.50 -18.60
CA ALA A 158 5.49 -25.04 -18.89
C ALA A 158 6.55 -23.93 -18.83
N SER A 159 7.70 -24.23 -18.24
CA SER A 159 8.79 -23.30 -18.01
C SER A 159 10.13 -24.04 -18.00
N VAL A 160 11.22 -23.28 -18.06
CA VAL A 160 12.60 -23.80 -18.04
C VAL A 160 13.44 -22.97 -17.08
N GLY A 161 14.38 -23.60 -16.38
CA GLY A 161 15.26 -22.90 -15.46
C GLY A 161 16.10 -23.85 -14.61
N VAL A 162 16.53 -23.35 -13.46
CA VAL A 162 17.33 -24.08 -12.48
C VAL A 162 16.55 -24.32 -11.19
N LEU A 163 16.98 -25.28 -10.38
CA LEU A 163 16.45 -25.48 -9.04
C LEU A 163 17.19 -24.63 -8.03
N ALA A 164 16.45 -23.83 -7.25
CA ALA A 164 17.06 -22.92 -6.27
C ALA A 164 17.89 -23.66 -5.21
N GLN A 165 17.55 -24.90 -4.88
CA GLN A 165 18.27 -25.73 -3.91
C GLN A 165 19.67 -26.13 -4.40
N GLU A 166 19.80 -26.45 -5.69
CA GLU A 166 21.13 -26.73 -6.28
C GLU A 166 21.98 -25.46 -6.33
N VAL A 167 21.35 -24.33 -6.69
CA VAL A 167 22.03 -23.03 -6.69
C VAL A 167 22.49 -22.66 -5.28
N GLU A 168 21.67 -22.88 -4.25
CA GLU A 168 22.02 -22.61 -2.85
C GLU A 168 23.24 -23.45 -2.40
N ALA A 169 23.29 -24.73 -2.79
CA ALA A 169 24.40 -25.62 -2.48
C ALA A 169 25.71 -25.18 -3.15
N VAL A 170 25.64 -24.59 -4.35
CA VAL A 170 26.80 -24.09 -5.09
C VAL A 170 27.28 -22.72 -4.59
N ASP A 171 26.35 -21.78 -4.40
CA ASP A 171 26.63 -20.45 -3.88
C ASP A 171 25.38 -19.79 -3.27
N LYS A 172 25.33 -19.74 -1.94
CA LYS A 172 24.23 -19.13 -1.18
C LYS A 172 23.95 -17.67 -1.52
N HIS A 173 24.92 -16.91 -2.05
CA HIS A 173 24.69 -15.50 -2.42
C HIS A 173 23.82 -15.33 -3.67
N LEU A 174 23.59 -16.42 -4.40
CA LEU A 174 22.74 -16.45 -5.59
C LEU A 174 21.28 -16.77 -5.27
N VAL A 175 20.93 -16.98 -4.00
CA VAL A 175 19.58 -17.36 -3.59
C VAL A 175 19.05 -16.37 -2.57
N PHE A 176 17.86 -15.86 -2.83
CA PHE A 176 17.06 -15.15 -1.85
C PHE A 176 16.17 -16.17 -1.11
N LYS A 177 16.13 -16.07 0.21
CA LYS A 177 15.38 -16.98 1.08
C LYS A 177 14.41 -16.19 1.94
N GLU A 178 13.14 -16.58 1.88
CA GLU A 178 12.05 -16.02 2.69
C GLU A 178 11.18 -17.17 3.19
N GLU A 179 11.21 -17.41 4.50
CA GLU A 179 10.55 -18.56 5.14
C GLU A 179 10.93 -19.88 4.44
N ASP A 180 9.94 -20.57 3.86
CA ASP A 180 10.08 -21.83 3.13
C ASP A 180 10.27 -21.64 1.60
N LYS A 181 10.42 -20.40 1.13
CA LYS A 181 10.57 -20.07 -0.29
C LYS A 181 12.01 -19.68 -0.62
N LEU A 182 12.48 -20.22 -1.74
CA LEU A 182 13.77 -19.87 -2.34
C LEU A 182 13.54 -19.26 -3.72
N ALA A 183 14.24 -18.17 -4.02
CA ALA A 183 14.25 -17.50 -5.30
C ALA A 183 15.69 -17.29 -5.79
N VAL A 184 15.92 -17.33 -7.10
CA VAL A 184 17.27 -17.27 -7.67
C VAL A 184 17.58 -15.86 -8.18
N ASN A 185 18.76 -15.35 -7.82
CA ASN A 185 19.35 -14.16 -8.42
C ASN A 185 20.02 -14.50 -9.76
N TYR A 186 19.22 -14.50 -10.83
CA TYR A 186 19.72 -14.78 -12.18
C TYR A 186 20.79 -13.78 -12.65
N ASN A 187 20.72 -12.51 -12.22
CA ASN A 187 21.75 -11.52 -12.55
C ASN A 187 23.12 -11.90 -11.94
N GLY A 188 23.13 -12.39 -10.70
CA GLY A 188 24.34 -12.91 -10.05
C GLY A 188 24.86 -14.19 -10.72
N LEU A 189 23.97 -15.07 -11.17
CA LEU A 189 24.34 -16.33 -11.82
C LEU A 189 25.16 -16.09 -13.10
N VAL A 190 24.87 -15.02 -13.83
CA VAL A 190 25.64 -14.61 -15.02
C VAL A 190 27.13 -14.41 -14.70
N ALA A 191 27.48 -13.86 -13.53
CA ALA A 191 28.89 -13.68 -13.15
C ALA A 191 29.62 -15.02 -12.99
N VAL A 192 28.95 -16.04 -12.45
CA VAL A 192 29.51 -17.40 -12.35
C VAL A 192 29.66 -18.03 -13.74
N LEU A 193 28.67 -17.83 -14.62
CA LEU A 193 28.72 -18.35 -16.00
C LEU A 193 29.87 -17.73 -16.81
N ILE A 194 30.13 -16.43 -16.65
CA ILE A 194 31.25 -15.74 -17.31
C ILE A 194 32.59 -16.39 -16.93
N GLU A 195 32.84 -16.59 -15.63
CA GLU A 195 34.10 -17.22 -15.20
C GLU A 195 34.16 -18.71 -15.55
N ALA A 196 33.03 -19.41 -15.61
CA ALA A 196 33.01 -20.79 -16.09
C ALA A 196 33.43 -20.91 -17.56
N VAL A 197 32.99 -19.97 -18.41
CA VAL A 197 33.41 -19.88 -19.82
C VAL A 197 34.89 -19.52 -19.92
N ASN A 198 35.37 -18.55 -19.14
CA ASN A 198 36.79 -18.18 -19.11
C ASN A 198 37.69 -19.35 -18.69
N GLU A 199 37.32 -20.08 -17.63
CA GLU A 199 38.04 -21.28 -17.18
C GLU A 199 38.02 -22.39 -18.24
N LEU A 200 36.89 -22.56 -18.94
CA LEU A 200 36.78 -23.54 -20.02
C LEU A 200 37.67 -23.15 -21.20
N ALA A 201 37.65 -21.88 -21.63
CA ALA A 201 38.50 -21.38 -22.72
C ALA A 201 39.99 -21.58 -22.41
N GLN A 202 40.43 -21.27 -21.18
CA GLN A 202 41.81 -21.51 -20.75
C GLN A 202 42.20 -22.99 -20.81
N LYS A 203 41.27 -23.90 -20.52
CA LYS A 203 41.53 -25.35 -20.64
C LYS A 203 41.65 -25.77 -22.10
N VAL A 204 40.80 -25.24 -22.99
CA VAL A 204 40.86 -25.52 -24.43
C VAL A 204 42.18 -25.03 -25.01
N GLU A 205 42.59 -23.78 -24.75
CA GLU A 205 43.86 -23.24 -25.24
C GLU A 205 45.09 -24.06 -24.79
N LYS A 206 45.05 -24.59 -23.56
CA LYS A 206 46.12 -25.46 -23.04
C LYS A 206 46.17 -26.80 -23.77
N LEU A 207 45.01 -27.36 -24.13
CA LEU A 207 44.93 -28.61 -24.89
C LEU A 207 45.37 -28.41 -26.34
N GLU A 208 45.00 -27.28 -26.96
CA GLU A 208 45.38 -26.95 -28.34
C GLU A 208 46.88 -26.67 -28.50
N LYS A 209 47.53 -26.02 -27.52
CA LYS A 209 48.99 -25.79 -27.52
C LYS A 209 49.83 -27.02 -27.18
N GLY A 210 49.18 -28.07 -26.67
CA GLY A 210 49.82 -29.36 -26.38
C GLY A 210 49.81 -30.32 -27.58
N HIS A 211 49.21 -29.91 -28.70
CA HIS A 211 49.27 -30.54 -30.02
C HIS A 211 50.14 -29.73 -30.97
#